data_AF-A0A2D9GMS3-F1
#
_entry.id   AF-A0A2D9GMS3-F1
#
_cell.length_a   1.000
_cell.length_b   1.000
_cell.length_c   1.000
_cell.angle_alpha   90.00
_cell.angle_beta   90.00
_cell.angle_gamma   90.00
#
_symmetry.space_group_name_H-M   'P 1'
#
loop_
_entity.id
_entity.type
_entity.pdbx_description
1 polymer ?
#
loop_
_entity_poly.entity_id
_entity_poly.type
_entity_poly.pdbx_seq_one_letter_code
_entity_poly.pdbx_strand_id
1 'polypeptide(L)'
;MPVTTRRNQTTKTSQETNSFLPTALRTRLESEKKEAADRAAATSGYVAVPKDGESVEFRVMSQCRWGSEIWYDYQDDDGQSRRGCARWDAEALAENGFDEVPFEEIPEGAATRKNGDPLVKTFMAMIVWNYKEEKFQIWSFTQQTLIQQFTKAVENPRYGDPRGYDFEWSRKGKTKNDTVHTLMALPPEPVADEITEAFDSFQCDLKAYCMGEPGDKVFGKSED
;
A
#
# COMPACT_ATOMS: atom_id res chain seq x y z
N MET A 1 -14.93 -59.64 10.20
CA MET A 1 -14.69 -58.63 11.25
C MET A 1 -14.29 -57.33 10.57
N PRO A 2 -15.14 -56.27 10.56
CA PRO A 2 -14.70 -54.95 10.13
C PRO A 2 -14.17 -54.15 11.33
N VAL A 3 -12.91 -53.72 11.24
CA VAL A 3 -12.26 -52.85 12.24
C VAL A 3 -12.64 -51.41 11.91
N THR A 4 -13.42 -50.79 12.82
CA THR A 4 -13.82 -49.39 12.76
C THR A 4 -12.68 -48.52 13.30
N THR A 5 -11.95 -47.83 12.41
CA THR A 5 -11.00 -46.79 12.84
C THR A 5 -11.71 -45.44 12.84
N ARG A 6 -12.10 -44.94 14.03
CA ARG A 6 -12.57 -43.57 14.22
C ARG A 6 -11.41 -42.60 13.97
N ARG A 7 -11.53 -41.76 12.95
CA ARG A 7 -10.63 -40.63 12.69
C ARG A 7 -11.05 -39.46 13.58
N ASN A 8 -10.18 -39.08 14.52
CA ASN A 8 -10.40 -37.96 15.43
C ASN A 8 -10.31 -36.65 14.63
N GLN A 9 -11.43 -35.92 14.51
CA GLN A 9 -11.43 -34.57 13.94
C GLN A 9 -11.08 -33.58 15.05
N THR A 10 -9.93 -32.91 14.93
CA THR A 10 -9.59 -31.75 15.76
C THR A 10 -10.21 -30.51 15.12
N THR A 11 -11.41 -30.13 15.56
CA THR A 11 -12.04 -28.85 15.23
C THR A 11 -11.28 -27.72 15.93
N LYS A 12 -10.67 -26.82 15.14
CA LYS A 12 -10.10 -25.55 15.64
C LYS A 12 -11.24 -24.62 16.08
N THR A 13 -11.56 -24.63 17.37
CA THR A 13 -12.50 -23.69 17.99
C THR A 13 -11.81 -22.33 18.16
N SER A 14 -11.90 -21.45 17.17
CA SER A 14 -11.44 -20.05 17.30
C SER A 14 -12.57 -19.04 17.55
N GLN A 15 -13.83 -19.49 17.62
CA GLN A 15 -15.00 -18.61 17.67
C GLN A 15 -15.53 -18.28 19.09
N GLU A 16 -15.08 -18.95 20.15
CA GLU A 16 -15.75 -18.86 21.46
C GLU A 16 -15.16 -17.84 22.46
N THR A 17 -13.94 -17.34 22.27
CA THR A 17 -13.33 -16.45 23.29
C THR A 17 -13.88 -15.02 23.26
N ASN A 18 -14.36 -14.56 22.10
CA ASN A 18 -14.92 -13.21 21.99
C ASN A 18 -16.32 -13.10 22.59
N SER A 19 -17.09 -14.18 22.76
CA SER A 19 -18.47 -14.12 23.27
C SER A 19 -18.57 -14.02 24.80
N PHE A 20 -17.47 -14.23 25.53
CA PHE A 20 -17.43 -14.21 27.00
C PHE A 20 -17.17 -12.83 27.61
N LEU A 21 -16.67 -11.86 26.83
CA LEU A 21 -16.37 -10.51 27.32
C LEU A 21 -17.62 -9.64 27.38
N PRO A 22 -17.83 -8.84 28.46
CA PRO A 22 -18.85 -7.80 28.50
C PRO A 22 -18.72 -6.83 27.33
N THR A 23 -19.84 -6.36 26.77
CA THR A 23 -19.87 -5.49 25.58
C THR A 23 -18.93 -4.29 25.70
N ALA A 24 -18.86 -3.66 26.88
CA ALA A 24 -17.97 -2.53 27.14
C ALA A 24 -16.47 -2.86 27.00
N LEU A 25 -16.05 -4.08 27.34
CA LEU A 25 -14.66 -4.53 27.21
C LEU A 25 -14.31 -4.88 25.76
N ARG A 26 -15.27 -5.40 24.98
CA ARG A 26 -15.07 -5.60 23.53
C ARG A 26 -14.88 -4.27 22.81
N THR A 27 -15.76 -3.31 23.08
CA THR A 27 -15.68 -1.97 22.46
C THR A 27 -14.36 -1.29 22.81
N ARG A 28 -13.85 -1.44 24.05
CA ARG A 28 -12.53 -0.94 24.44
C ARG A 28 -11.37 -1.65 23.74
N LEU A 29 -11.40 -2.98 23.63
CA LEU A 29 -10.37 -3.73 22.91
C LEU A 29 -10.37 -3.42 21.41
N GLU A 30 -11.55 -3.19 20.82
CA GLU A 30 -11.68 -2.76 19.43
C GLU A 30 -11.17 -1.33 19.23
N SER A 31 -11.44 -0.41 20.17
CA SER A 31 -10.89 0.95 20.14
C SER A 31 -9.37 0.94 20.35
N GLU A 32 -8.84 0.14 21.28
CA GLU A 32 -7.40 0.00 21.50
C GLU A 32 -6.69 -0.64 20.31
N LYS A 33 -7.30 -1.64 19.66
CA LYS A 33 -6.78 -2.20 18.40
C LYS A 33 -6.83 -1.18 17.27
N LYS A 34 -7.88 -0.36 17.20
CA LYS A 34 -7.98 0.74 16.24
C LYS A 34 -6.85 1.76 16.50
N GLU A 35 -6.68 2.20 17.74
CA GLU A 35 -5.62 3.14 18.14
C GLU A 35 -4.21 2.58 17.97
N ALA A 36 -3.99 1.28 18.20
CA ALA A 36 -2.70 0.63 17.98
C ALA A 36 -2.38 0.46 16.49
N ALA A 37 -3.38 0.13 15.66
CA ALA A 37 -3.23 0.10 14.21
C ALA A 37 -3.02 1.51 13.64
N ASP A 38 -3.72 2.51 14.17
CA ASP A 38 -3.58 3.90 13.79
C ASP A 38 -2.20 4.43 14.24
N ARG A 39 -1.69 4.03 15.41
CA ARG A 39 -0.31 4.32 15.87
C ARG A 39 0.75 3.63 15.02
N ALA A 40 0.55 2.36 14.65
CA ALA A 40 1.47 1.64 13.77
C ALA A 40 1.47 2.24 12.34
N ALA A 41 0.32 2.70 11.84
CA ALA A 41 0.23 3.46 10.60
C ALA A 41 0.90 4.85 10.73
N ALA A 42 0.75 5.51 11.88
CA ALA A 42 1.45 6.73 12.26
C ALA A 42 2.97 6.52 12.41
N THR A 43 3.44 5.29 12.61
CA THR A 43 4.88 4.96 12.60
C THR A 43 5.39 4.56 11.22
N SER A 44 4.49 4.25 10.27
CA SER A 44 4.91 3.78 8.94
C SER A 44 5.13 4.98 8.01
N GLY A 45 6.22 4.95 7.25
CA GLY A 45 6.52 5.92 6.19
C GLY A 45 5.58 5.82 4.97
N TYR A 46 4.50 5.04 5.05
CA TYR A 46 3.59 4.73 3.96
C TYR A 46 2.18 5.22 4.27
N VAL A 47 1.48 5.75 3.26
CA VAL A 47 0.07 6.14 3.41
C VAL A 47 -0.79 4.91 3.62
N ALA A 48 -1.51 4.87 4.73
CA ALA A 48 -2.44 3.80 5.01
C ALA A 48 -3.68 3.91 4.11
N VAL A 49 -4.17 2.76 3.63
CA VAL A 49 -5.43 2.70 2.89
C VAL A 49 -6.57 3.13 3.83
N PRO A 50 -7.42 4.12 3.46
CA PRO A 50 -8.55 4.54 4.27
C PRO A 50 -9.47 3.36 4.62
N LYS A 51 -10.10 3.42 5.80
CA LYS A 51 -11.13 2.45 6.20
C LYS A 51 -12.47 2.80 5.55
N ASP A 52 -13.44 1.90 5.67
CA ASP A 52 -14.79 2.12 5.13
C ASP A 52 -15.42 3.40 5.71
N GLY A 53 -15.74 4.35 4.83
CA GLY A 53 -16.31 5.64 5.20
C GLY A 53 -15.30 6.70 5.67
N GLU A 54 -14.01 6.36 5.72
CA GLU A 54 -12.94 7.32 6.03
C GLU A 54 -12.31 7.86 4.73
N SER A 55 -11.76 9.06 4.82
CA SER A 55 -10.93 9.68 3.79
C SER A 55 -9.58 10.11 4.36
N VAL A 56 -8.61 10.26 3.47
CA VAL A 56 -7.30 10.82 3.75
C VAL A 56 -7.07 11.93 2.73
N GLU A 57 -6.75 13.11 3.24
CA GLU A 57 -6.35 14.26 2.43
C GLU A 57 -4.82 14.34 2.39
N PHE A 58 -4.27 14.55 1.21
CA PHE A 58 -2.84 14.67 1.03
C PHE A 58 -2.46 15.54 -0.16
N ARG A 59 -1.25 16.10 -0.11
CA ARG A 59 -0.64 16.82 -1.23
C ARG A 59 0.45 15.99 -1.88
N VAL A 60 0.50 15.95 -3.21
CA VAL A 60 1.64 15.33 -3.92
C VAL A 60 2.83 16.28 -3.88
N MET A 61 3.99 15.78 -3.47
CA MET A 61 5.21 16.60 -3.33
C MET A 61 6.30 16.22 -4.34
N SER A 62 6.35 14.94 -4.74
CA SER A 62 7.33 14.45 -5.72
C SER A 62 6.76 14.25 -7.11
N GLN A 63 7.64 14.06 -8.09
CA GLN A 63 7.25 13.41 -9.34
C GLN A 63 6.81 11.97 -9.07
N CYS A 64 5.83 11.50 -9.84
CA CYS A 64 5.38 10.12 -9.76
C CYS A 64 6.38 9.20 -10.45
N ARG A 65 6.71 8.08 -9.80
CA ARG A 65 7.42 6.98 -10.42
C ARG A 65 6.45 5.84 -10.74
N TRP A 66 6.69 5.21 -11.88
CA TRP A 66 5.96 4.03 -12.31
C TRP A 66 6.82 2.81 -12.05
N GLY A 67 6.18 1.70 -11.77
CA GLY A 67 6.87 0.43 -11.62
C GLY A 67 5.96 -0.76 -11.82
N SER A 68 6.55 -1.93 -11.76
CA SER A 68 5.89 -3.22 -11.84
C SER A 68 6.06 -3.93 -10.50
N GLU A 69 4.99 -4.53 -9.98
CA GLU A 69 5.05 -5.38 -8.79
C GLU A 69 4.45 -6.76 -9.05
N ILE A 70 5.00 -7.77 -8.39
CA ILE A 70 4.42 -9.11 -8.35
C ILE A 70 4.53 -9.70 -6.94
N TRP A 71 3.45 -10.32 -6.51
CA TRP A 71 3.40 -11.05 -5.26
C TRP A 71 3.79 -12.50 -5.50
N TYR A 72 4.64 -13.05 -4.63
CA TYR A 72 5.10 -14.43 -4.70
C TYR A 72 5.08 -15.06 -3.31
N ASP A 73 4.84 -16.36 -3.27
CA ASP A 73 4.93 -17.16 -2.05
C ASP A 73 6.26 -17.91 -2.04
N TYR A 74 6.96 -17.91 -0.90
CA TYR A 74 8.24 -18.60 -0.72
C TYR A 74 8.28 -19.32 0.64
N GLN A 75 9.24 -20.24 0.83
CA GLN A 75 9.52 -20.83 2.13
C GLN A 75 10.78 -20.16 2.71
N ASP A 76 10.70 -19.69 3.95
CA ASP A 76 11.88 -19.22 4.66
C ASP A 76 12.79 -20.39 5.08
N ASP A 77 13.95 -20.08 5.67
CA ASP A 77 14.94 -21.08 6.10
C ASP A 77 14.37 -22.06 7.15
N ASP A 78 13.32 -21.66 7.86
CA ASP A 78 12.58 -22.48 8.83
C ASP A 78 11.45 -23.32 8.19
N GLY A 79 11.31 -23.26 6.86
CA GLY A 79 10.28 -23.94 6.08
C GLY A 79 8.88 -23.34 6.22
N GLN A 80 8.75 -22.14 6.79
CA GLN A 80 7.46 -21.47 6.92
C GLN A 80 7.10 -20.76 5.61
N SER A 81 5.84 -20.91 5.20
CA SER A 81 5.32 -20.18 4.04
C SER A 81 5.22 -18.69 4.35
N ARG A 82 5.97 -17.90 3.58
CA ARG A 82 5.96 -16.45 3.56
C ARG A 82 5.46 -15.94 2.24
N ARG A 83 5.10 -14.66 2.23
CA ARG A 83 4.68 -13.96 1.02
C ARG A 83 5.52 -12.70 0.85
N GLY A 84 6.13 -12.58 -0.31
CA GLY A 84 6.94 -11.44 -0.72
C GLY A 84 6.26 -10.63 -1.82
N CYS A 85 6.76 -9.41 -2.01
CA CYS A 85 6.41 -8.55 -3.14
C CYS A 85 7.72 -8.12 -3.80
N ALA A 86 7.94 -8.55 -5.05
CA ALA A 86 9.05 -8.08 -5.86
C ALA A 86 8.60 -6.86 -6.68
N ARG A 87 9.51 -5.90 -6.86
CA ARG A 87 9.22 -4.65 -7.55
C ARG A 87 10.35 -4.26 -8.49
N TRP A 88 9.98 -3.60 -9.58
CA TRP A 88 10.88 -3.07 -10.58
C TRP A 88 10.45 -1.65 -10.94
N ASP A 89 11.41 -0.73 -10.92
CA ASP A 89 11.19 0.64 -11.40
C ASP A 89 11.13 0.67 -12.93
N ALA A 90 10.13 1.36 -13.48
CA ALA A 90 9.91 1.38 -14.92
C ALA A 90 11.02 2.12 -15.68
N GLU A 91 11.58 3.19 -15.11
CA GLU A 91 12.69 3.90 -15.73
C GLU A 91 13.96 3.03 -15.70
N ALA A 92 14.23 2.35 -14.59
CA ALA A 92 15.35 1.43 -14.50
C ALA A 92 15.23 0.26 -15.50
N LEU A 93 14.04 -0.29 -15.71
CA LEU A 93 13.82 -1.31 -16.75
C LEU A 93 14.13 -0.75 -18.15
N ALA A 94 13.61 0.45 -18.46
CA ALA A 94 13.85 1.11 -19.75
C ALA A 94 15.34 1.45 -19.97
N GLU A 95 16.05 1.90 -18.93
CA GLU A 95 17.51 2.14 -18.96
C GLU A 95 18.30 0.87 -19.30
N ASN A 96 17.80 -0.29 -18.87
CA ASN A 96 18.38 -1.60 -19.17
C ASN A 96 17.87 -2.20 -20.50
N GLY A 97 17.05 -1.47 -21.26
CA GLY A 97 16.52 -1.90 -22.56
C GLY A 97 15.35 -2.88 -22.47
N PHE A 98 14.65 -2.93 -21.34
CA PHE A 98 13.49 -3.79 -21.13
C PHE A 98 12.20 -2.99 -21.08
N ASP A 99 11.24 -3.35 -21.94
CA ASP A 99 9.89 -2.78 -21.93
C ASP A 99 8.98 -3.43 -20.87
N GLU A 100 9.30 -4.67 -20.49
CA GLU A 100 8.58 -5.47 -19.49
C GLU A 100 9.57 -6.19 -18.57
N VAL A 101 9.10 -6.64 -17.40
CA VAL A 101 9.94 -7.39 -16.46
C VAL A 101 10.41 -8.70 -17.13
N PRO A 102 11.73 -8.94 -17.22
CA PRO A 102 12.25 -10.19 -17.78
C PRO A 102 11.74 -11.40 -17.00
N PHE A 103 11.30 -12.44 -17.71
CA PHE A 103 10.75 -13.64 -17.07
C PHE A 103 11.73 -14.30 -16.09
N GLU A 104 13.03 -14.19 -16.36
CA GLU A 104 14.11 -14.74 -15.52
C GLU A 104 14.23 -14.02 -14.15
N GLU A 105 13.80 -12.76 -14.05
CA GLU A 105 13.82 -12.01 -12.81
C GLU A 105 12.59 -12.27 -11.94
N ILE A 106 11.55 -12.92 -12.50
CA ILE A 106 10.31 -13.17 -11.78
C ILE A 106 10.55 -14.31 -10.78
N PRO A 107 10.32 -14.06 -9.47
CA PRO A 107 10.56 -15.08 -8.45
C PRO A 107 9.72 -16.34 -8.67
N GLU A 108 10.28 -17.49 -8.29
CA GLU A 108 9.49 -18.72 -8.17
C GLU A 108 8.34 -18.52 -7.17
N GLY A 109 7.21 -19.19 -7.42
CA GLY A 109 6.00 -19.00 -6.61
C GLY A 109 5.27 -17.68 -6.87
N ALA A 110 5.67 -16.92 -7.89
CA ALA A 110 4.93 -15.76 -8.35
C ALA A 110 3.48 -16.10 -8.71
N ALA A 111 2.56 -15.21 -8.34
CA ALA A 111 1.17 -15.33 -8.72
C ALA A 111 1.03 -15.33 -10.25
N THR A 112 0.26 -16.27 -10.79
CA THR A 112 0.03 -16.39 -12.24
C THR A 112 -1.43 -16.16 -12.59
N ARG A 113 -1.66 -15.75 -13.84
CA ARG A 113 -2.97 -15.70 -14.48
C ARG A 113 -3.42 -17.12 -14.85
N LYS A 114 -4.69 -17.25 -15.24
CA LYS A 114 -5.27 -18.55 -15.66
C LYS A 114 -4.56 -19.18 -16.86
N ASN A 115 -3.90 -18.38 -17.69
CA ASN A 115 -3.15 -18.81 -18.87
C ASN A 115 -1.69 -19.17 -18.56
N GLY A 116 -1.25 -19.08 -17.30
CA GLY A 116 0.12 -19.40 -16.88
C GLY A 116 1.06 -18.19 -16.84
N ASP A 117 0.67 -17.05 -17.43
CA ASP A 117 1.50 -15.85 -17.44
C ASP A 117 1.65 -15.25 -16.03
N PRO A 118 2.81 -14.67 -15.68
CA PRO A 118 2.99 -13.94 -14.44
C PRO A 118 1.96 -12.81 -14.26
N LEU A 119 1.39 -12.69 -13.06
CA LEU A 119 0.45 -11.64 -12.70
C LEU A 119 1.20 -10.37 -12.25
N VAL A 120 2.05 -9.85 -13.13
CA VAL A 120 2.71 -8.56 -12.92
C VAL A 120 1.68 -7.45 -13.00
N LYS A 121 1.73 -6.53 -12.05
CA LYS A 121 0.85 -5.37 -11.97
C LYS A 121 1.67 -4.10 -12.04
N THR A 122 1.22 -3.14 -12.84
CA THR A 122 1.75 -1.79 -12.79
C THR A 122 1.26 -1.07 -11.53
N PHE A 123 2.16 -0.33 -10.89
CA PHE A 123 1.86 0.54 -9.77
C PHE A 123 2.40 1.95 -10.01
N MET A 124 1.82 2.91 -9.30
CA MET A 124 2.33 4.28 -9.18
C MET A 124 2.79 4.50 -7.75
N ALA A 125 3.89 5.23 -7.57
CA ALA A 125 4.38 5.65 -6.27
C ALA A 125 4.84 7.11 -6.29
N MET A 126 4.55 7.83 -5.21
CA MET A 126 4.92 9.24 -5.04
C MET A 126 5.04 9.58 -3.55
N ILE A 127 5.78 10.64 -3.24
CA ILE A 127 5.83 11.22 -1.90
C ILE A 127 4.68 12.19 -1.75
N VAL A 128 3.96 12.07 -0.64
CA VAL A 128 2.83 12.94 -0.31
C VAL A 128 2.98 13.49 1.10
N TRP A 129 2.45 14.69 1.31
CA TRP A 129 2.21 15.25 2.64
C TRP A 129 0.82 14.81 3.11
N ASN A 130 0.75 14.04 4.19
CA ASN A 130 -0.52 13.63 4.79
C ASN A 130 -0.94 14.65 5.84
N TYR A 131 -2.02 15.40 5.59
CA TYR A 131 -2.47 16.47 6.49
C TYR A 131 -2.97 15.95 7.84
N LYS A 132 -3.50 14.72 7.89
CA LYS A 132 -4.00 14.14 9.14
C LYS A 132 -2.87 13.74 10.07
N GLU A 133 -1.77 13.25 9.50
CA GLU A 133 -0.62 12.74 10.23
C GLU A 133 0.53 13.76 10.31
N GLU A 134 0.40 14.91 9.63
CA GLU A 134 1.39 15.99 9.54
C GLU A 134 2.81 15.48 9.22
N LYS A 135 2.91 14.56 8.24
CA LYS A 135 4.19 13.97 7.83
C LYS A 135 4.22 13.60 6.35
N PHE A 136 5.43 13.49 5.81
CA PHE A 136 5.67 12.91 4.50
C PHE A 136 5.56 11.39 4.54
N GLN A 137 4.89 10.84 3.53
CA GLN A 137 4.73 9.40 3.36
C GLN A 137 4.80 9.03 1.89
N ILE A 138 5.17 7.79 1.60
CA ILE A 138 5.03 7.22 0.26
C ILE A 138 3.59 6.76 0.07
N TRP A 139 2.92 7.32 -0.92
CA TRP A 139 1.66 6.81 -1.41
C TRP A 139 1.92 5.93 -2.64
N SER A 140 1.58 4.65 -2.53
CA SER A 140 1.67 3.72 -3.66
C SER A 140 0.38 2.93 -3.84
N PHE A 141 -0.03 2.74 -5.09
CA PHE A 141 -1.27 2.03 -5.40
C PHE A 141 -1.18 1.31 -6.75
N THR A 142 -1.90 0.19 -6.86
CA THR A 142 -1.97 -0.63 -8.08
C THR A 142 -3.38 -0.63 -8.69
N GLN A 143 -4.36 -0.02 -8.02
CA GLN A 143 -5.75 -0.05 -8.44
C GLN A 143 -5.91 0.80 -9.71
N GLN A 144 -6.32 0.18 -10.81
CA GLN A 144 -6.54 0.86 -12.09
C GLN A 144 -7.53 2.01 -11.99
N THR A 145 -8.52 1.93 -11.09
CA THR A 145 -9.48 3.02 -10.85
C THR A 145 -8.80 4.26 -10.28
N LEU A 146 -7.88 4.10 -9.32
CA LEU A 146 -7.12 5.20 -8.74
C LEU A 146 -6.15 5.80 -9.76
N ILE A 147 -5.46 4.94 -10.53
CA ILE A 147 -4.57 5.39 -11.62
C ILE A 147 -5.35 6.26 -12.60
N GLN A 148 -6.51 5.79 -13.08
CA GLN A 148 -7.34 6.56 -14.01
C GLN A 148 -7.87 7.87 -13.40
N GLN A 149 -8.28 7.87 -12.13
CA GLN A 149 -8.75 9.08 -11.45
C GLN A 149 -7.62 10.11 -11.29
N PHE A 150 -6.42 9.64 -10.93
CA PHE A 150 -5.23 10.49 -10.80
C PHE A 150 -4.81 11.05 -12.15
N THR A 151 -4.65 10.22 -13.18
CA THR A 151 -4.28 10.67 -14.53
C THR A 151 -5.27 11.69 -15.07
N LYS A 152 -6.59 11.47 -14.88
CA LYS A 152 -7.62 12.45 -15.27
C LYS A 152 -7.52 13.78 -14.54
N ALA A 153 -7.07 13.79 -13.28
CA ALA A 153 -6.85 15.03 -12.55
C ALA A 153 -5.65 15.80 -13.13
N VAL A 154 -4.55 15.10 -13.43
CA VAL A 154 -3.32 15.68 -14.00
C VAL A 154 -3.53 16.19 -15.43
N GLU A 155 -4.27 15.46 -16.26
CA GLU A 155 -4.56 15.86 -17.64
C GLU A 155 -5.58 17.02 -17.73
N ASN A 156 -6.26 17.34 -16.63
CA ASN A 156 -7.26 18.39 -16.62
C ASN A 156 -6.58 19.78 -16.72
N PRO A 157 -6.87 20.59 -17.75
CA PRO A 157 -6.26 21.89 -17.94
C PRO A 157 -6.48 22.88 -16.80
N ARG A 158 -7.50 22.66 -15.96
CA ARG A 158 -7.80 23.53 -14.80
C ARG A 158 -6.90 23.26 -13.60
N TYR A 159 -6.42 22.03 -13.45
CA TYR A 159 -5.62 21.59 -12.31
C TYR A 159 -4.13 21.60 -12.65
N GLY A 160 -3.76 21.08 -13.82
CA GLY A 160 -2.37 21.02 -14.25
C GLY A 160 -1.52 20.13 -13.34
N ASP A 161 -0.41 20.67 -12.82
CA ASP A 161 0.57 19.92 -12.02
C ASP A 161 -0.04 19.43 -10.70
N PRO A 162 0.00 18.11 -10.41
CA PRO A 162 -0.54 17.53 -9.17
C PRO A 162 0.10 18.05 -7.88
N ARG A 163 1.23 18.75 -7.95
CA ARG A 163 1.88 19.38 -6.80
C ARG A 163 1.24 20.71 -6.39
N GLY A 164 0.38 21.27 -7.25
CA GLY A 164 -0.30 22.54 -7.01
C GLY A 164 -1.65 22.42 -6.29
N TYR A 165 -2.10 21.21 -5.96
CA TYR A 165 -3.40 20.98 -5.36
C TYR A 165 -3.42 19.73 -4.48
N ASP A 166 -4.46 19.62 -3.67
CA ASP A 166 -4.65 18.50 -2.75
C ASP A 166 -5.54 17.42 -3.36
N PHE A 167 -5.40 16.21 -2.82
CA PHE A 167 -6.25 15.09 -3.14
C PHE A 167 -6.96 14.58 -1.90
N GLU A 168 -8.25 14.30 -2.03
CA GLU A 168 -9.00 13.52 -1.06
C GLU A 168 -9.17 12.09 -1.59
N TRP A 169 -8.57 11.13 -0.87
CA TRP A 169 -8.78 9.70 -1.13
C TRP A 169 -9.75 9.12 -0.12
N SER A 170 -10.92 8.69 -0.61
CA SER A 170 -11.93 8.02 0.19
C SER A 170 -12.12 6.56 -0.24
N ARG A 171 -12.54 5.74 0.72
CA ARG A 171 -12.90 4.34 0.48
C ARG A 171 -14.28 4.06 1.05
N LYS A 172 -15.14 3.44 0.24
CA LYS A 172 -16.45 2.94 0.66
C LYS A 172 -16.53 1.44 0.39
N GLY A 173 -17.24 0.71 1.24
CA GLY A 173 -17.48 -0.73 1.11
C GLY A 173 -16.64 -1.58 2.06
N LYS A 174 -17.26 -2.66 2.56
CA LYS A 174 -16.67 -3.57 3.56
C LYS A 174 -16.11 -4.86 2.95
N THR A 175 -16.57 -5.23 1.76
CA THR A 175 -16.18 -6.47 1.08
C THR A 175 -15.33 -6.17 -0.16
N LYS A 176 -14.56 -7.14 -0.64
CA LYS A 176 -13.75 -6.96 -1.87
C LYS A 176 -14.60 -6.63 -3.11
N ASN A 177 -15.86 -7.06 -3.14
CA ASN A 177 -16.74 -6.87 -4.30
C ASN A 177 -17.45 -5.51 -4.28
N ASP A 178 -17.61 -4.92 -3.10
CA ASP A 178 -18.30 -3.64 -2.92
C ASP A 178 -17.33 -2.48 -2.62
N THR A 179 -16.02 -2.75 -2.56
CA THR A 179 -15.02 -1.71 -2.26
C THR A 179 -14.87 -0.78 -3.45
N VAL A 180 -15.19 0.49 -3.24
CA VAL A 180 -15.00 1.58 -4.20
C VAL A 180 -13.98 2.54 -3.63
N HIS A 181 -12.92 2.77 -4.39
CA HIS A 181 -11.95 3.82 -4.12
C HIS A 181 -12.30 5.04 -4.96
N THR A 182 -12.36 6.20 -4.31
CA THR A 182 -12.60 7.48 -4.96
C THR A 182 -11.47 8.42 -4.61
N LEU A 183 -10.80 8.93 -5.64
CA LEU A 183 -9.82 9.99 -5.55
C LEU A 183 -10.40 11.26 -6.17
N MET A 184 -10.39 12.35 -5.42
CA MET A 184 -10.90 13.65 -5.86
C MET A 184 -9.79 14.68 -5.74
N ALA A 185 -9.53 15.40 -6.83
CA ALA A 185 -8.69 16.59 -6.80
C ALA A 185 -9.49 17.75 -6.20
N LEU A 186 -8.91 18.41 -5.21
CA LEU A 186 -9.42 19.64 -4.61
C LEU A 186 -8.95 20.86 -5.42
N PRO A 187 -9.64 22.01 -5.34
CA PRO A 187 -9.21 23.23 -6.00
C PRO A 187 -7.74 23.57 -5.70
N PRO A 188 -6.97 24.09 -6.67
CA PRO A 188 -5.58 24.48 -6.43
C PRO A 188 -5.47 25.55 -5.36
N GLU A 189 -4.68 25.25 -4.34
CA GLU A 189 -4.39 26.13 -3.21
C GLU A 189 -2.88 26.13 -2.97
N PRO A 190 -2.27 27.26 -2.56
CA PRO A 190 -0.86 27.30 -2.23
C PRO A 190 -0.55 26.33 -1.09
N VAL A 191 0.59 25.66 -1.17
CA VAL A 191 1.11 24.84 -0.08
C VAL A 191 1.69 25.78 0.98
N ALA A 192 1.56 25.46 2.26
CA ALA A 192 2.21 26.24 3.31
C ALA A 192 3.74 26.14 3.17
N ASP A 193 4.43 27.28 3.34
CA ASP A 193 5.88 27.36 3.21
C ASP A 193 6.61 26.36 4.14
N GLU A 194 6.07 26.15 5.34
CA GLU A 194 6.56 25.17 6.32
C GLU A 194 6.63 23.75 5.76
N ILE A 195 5.66 23.35 4.93
CA ILE A 195 5.63 22.02 4.30
C ILE A 195 6.69 21.95 3.20
N THR A 196 6.89 23.01 2.42
CA THR A 196 7.93 23.01 1.39
C THR A 196 9.33 22.97 1.98
N GLU A 197 9.59 23.73 3.04
CA GLU A 197 10.86 23.72 3.76
C GLU A 197 11.12 22.35 4.40
N ALA A 198 10.09 21.74 5.01
CA ALA A 198 10.19 20.41 5.56
C ALA A 198 10.50 19.36 4.47
N PHE A 199 9.92 19.51 3.26
CA PHE A 199 10.16 18.60 2.15
C PHE A 199 11.62 18.66 1.65
N ASP A 200 12.23 19.84 1.61
CA ASP A 200 13.64 20.00 1.21
C ASP A 200 14.59 19.29 2.19
N SER A 201 14.21 19.18 3.46
CA SER A 201 14.95 18.43 4.47
C SER A 201 14.62 16.93 4.52
N PHE A 202 13.53 16.51 3.87
CA PHE A 202 13.02 15.15 3.96
C PHE A 202 13.83 14.19 3.08
N GLN A 203 14.49 13.23 3.70
CA GLN A 203 15.26 12.21 3.01
C GLN A 203 14.37 10.99 2.71
N CYS A 204 14.10 10.77 1.42
CA CYS A 204 13.40 9.58 0.95
C CYS A 204 13.85 9.22 -0.46
N ASP A 205 14.31 7.99 -0.64
CA ASP A 205 14.66 7.45 -1.95
C ASP A 205 13.47 6.66 -2.53
N LEU A 206 12.69 7.36 -3.36
CA LEU A 206 11.55 6.76 -4.06
C LEU A 206 11.99 5.75 -5.13
N LYS A 207 13.21 5.88 -5.70
CA LYS A 207 13.75 4.89 -6.64
C LYS A 207 14.05 3.59 -5.91
N ALA A 208 14.66 3.66 -4.72
CA ALA A 208 14.89 2.49 -3.87
C ALA A 208 13.56 1.77 -3.55
N TYR A 209 12.49 2.51 -3.23
CA TYR A 209 11.17 1.93 -3.01
C TYR A 209 10.64 1.17 -4.24
N CYS A 210 10.76 1.76 -5.43
CA CYS A 210 10.31 1.14 -6.68
C CYS A 210 11.15 -0.08 -7.09
N MET A 211 12.41 -0.14 -6.65
CA MET A 211 13.29 -1.30 -6.82
C MET A 211 13.09 -2.39 -5.75
N GLY A 212 12.15 -2.21 -4.81
CA GLY A 212 11.83 -3.20 -3.79
C GLY A 212 12.84 -3.27 -2.63
N GLU A 213 13.63 -2.22 -2.43
CA GLU A 213 14.60 -2.13 -1.33
C GLU A 213 13.90 -2.02 0.04
N PRO A 214 14.55 -2.44 1.14
CA PRO A 214 13.98 -2.37 2.49
C PRO A 214 13.82 -0.92 2.98
N GLY A 215 12.92 -0.73 3.94
CA GLY A 215 12.56 0.59 4.49
C GLY A 215 13.75 1.43 4.95
N ASP A 216 14.78 0.81 5.53
CA ASP A 216 15.98 1.50 6.01
C ASP A 216 16.79 2.16 4.89
N LYS A 217 16.71 1.63 3.65
CA LYS A 217 17.30 2.29 2.48
C LYS A 217 16.37 3.34 1.89
N VAL A 218 15.06 3.13 1.99
CA VAL A 218 14.04 4.02 1.44
C VAL A 218 13.93 5.32 2.23
N PHE A 219 13.86 5.26 3.57
CA PHE A 219 13.69 6.43 4.45
C PHE A 219 15.00 6.83 5.16
N GLY A 220 16.10 6.17 4.86
CA GLY A 220 17.33 6.24 5.64
C GLY A 220 17.23 5.46 6.95
N LYS A 221 18.36 5.15 7.57
CA LYS A 221 18.37 4.59 8.92
C LYS A 221 17.87 5.66 9.89
N SER A 222 16.84 5.35 10.67
CA SER A 222 16.60 6.10 11.91
C SER A 222 17.82 5.88 12.81
N GLU A 223 18.62 6.93 13.04
CA GLU A 223 19.59 6.90 14.12
C GLU A 223 18.79 6.81 15.43
N ASP A 224 18.70 5.61 16.00
CA ASP A 224 18.29 5.38 17.41
C ASP A 224 19.39 5.82 18.38
#